data_AF-A0A9E3AQ11-F1
#
_entry.id   AF-A0A9E3AQ11-F1
#
_cell.length_a   1.000
_cell.length_b   1.000
_cell.length_c   1.000
_cell.angle_alpha   90.00
_cell.angle_beta   90.00
_cell.angle_gamma   90.00
#
_symmetry.space_group_name_H-M   'P 1'
#
loop_
_entity.id
_entity.type
_entity.pdbx_description
1 polymer ?
#
loop_
_entity_poly.entity_id
_entity_poly.type
_entity_poly.pdbx_seq_one_letter_code
_entity_poly.pdbx_strand_id
1 'polypeptide(L)' 'MNLLAFEAQQVIALRMMKLSLGGPKSSKEARRMVSEKAFAAGEAGLKLAQGASSHSVVKHYRRKVRANRQRLAK' A
#
# COMPACT_ATOMS: atom_id res chain seq x y z
N MET A 1 0.19 7.80 -15.16
CA MET A 1 0.94 6.91 -14.25
C MET A 1 1.76 7.64 -13.17
N ASN A 2 2.02 8.96 -13.29
CA ASN A 2 2.96 9.69 -12.40
C ASN A 2 2.53 9.85 -10.93
N LEU A 3 1.23 9.83 -10.62
CA LEU A 3 0.75 10.07 -9.26
C LEU A 3 0.98 8.87 -8.31
N LEU A 4 0.94 7.64 -8.83
CA LEU A 4 1.12 6.44 -8.00
C LEU A 4 2.54 6.38 -7.41
N ALA A 5 3.56 6.65 -8.23
CA ALA A 5 4.96 6.64 -7.78
C ALA A 5 5.17 7.65 -6.66
N PHE A 6 4.66 8.87 -6.82
CA PHE A 6 4.76 9.93 -5.81
C PHE A 6 4.00 9.59 -4.52
N GLU A 7 2.78 9.06 -4.62
CA GLU A 7 2.00 8.61 -3.45
C GLU A 7 2.70 7.44 -2.73
N ALA A 8 3.36 6.54 -3.47
CA ALA A 8 4.12 5.42 -2.90
C ALA A 8 5.36 5.91 -2.14
N GLN A 9 6.11 6.87 -2.67
CA GLN A 9 7.26 7.46 -1.97
C GLN A 9 6.86 8.09 -0.63
N GLN A 10 5.73 8.82 -0.58
CA GLN A 10 5.20 9.37 0.67
C GLN A 10 4.85 8.26 1.69
N VAL A 11 4.20 7.18 1.24
CA VAL A 11 3.88 6.03 2.11
C VAL A 11 5.15 5.38 2.65
N ILE A 12 6.19 5.23 1.82
CA ILE A 12 7.48 4.68 2.23
C ILE A 12 8.11 5.58 3.30
N ALA A 13 8.20 6.89 3.06
CA ALA A 13 8.77 7.83 4.02
C ALA A 13 8.05 7.80 5.39
N LEU A 14 6.71 7.87 5.39
CA LEU A 14 5.90 7.80 6.61
C LEU A 14 6.07 6.47 7.36
N ARG A 15 6.23 5.36 6.63
CA ARG A 15 6.51 4.06 7.24
C ARG A 15 7.88 4.00 7.85
N MET A 16 8.90 4.50 7.16
CA MET A 16 10.26 4.54 7.70
C MET A 16 10.29 5.34 9.00
N MET A 17 9.66 6.51 9.03
CA MET A 17 9.51 7.32 10.25
C MET A 17 8.77 6.57 11.37
N LYS A 18 7.67 5.87 11.06
CA LYS A 18 6.92 5.12 12.08
C LYS A 18 7.67 3.90 12.60
N LEU A 19 8.43 3.24 11.73
CA LEU A 19 9.21 2.07 12.08
C LEU A 19 10.45 2.43 12.90
N SER A 20 11.10 3.56 12.60
CA SER A 20 12.29 4.04 13.32
C SER A 20 12.01 4.39 14.78
N LEU A 21 10.75 4.73 15.12
CA LEU A 21 10.33 4.96 16.51
C LEU A 21 10.29 3.68 17.35
N GLY A 22 10.30 2.49 16.72
CA GLY A 22 10.25 1.22 17.43
C GLY A 22 8.97 0.98 18.24
N GLY A 23 9.04 0.03 19.17
CA GLY A 23 7.96 -0.29 20.10
C GLY A 23 6.71 -0.94 19.48
N PRO A 24 5.63 -1.12 20.28
CA PRO A 24 4.45 -1.88 19.86
C PRO A 24 3.72 -1.30 18.64
N LYS A 25 3.74 0.03 18.48
CA LYS A 25 3.14 0.73 17.34
C LYS A 25 3.90 0.44 16.03
N SER A 26 5.23 0.36 16.07
CA SER A 26 6.06 -0.04 14.94
C SER A 26 5.79 -1.49 14.53
N SER A 27 5.79 -2.43 15.49
CA SER A 27 5.48 -3.85 15.19
C SER A 27 4.06 -4.06 14.65
N LYS A 28 3.08 -3.28 15.12
CA LYS A 28 1.72 -3.28 14.57
C LYS A 28 1.71 -2.76 13.13
N GLU A 29 2.45 -1.70 12.82
CA GLU A 29 2.58 -1.20 11.46
C GLU A 29 3.26 -2.22 10.55
N ALA A 30 4.37 -2.83 10.96
CA ALA A 30 5.08 -3.84 10.17
C ALA A 30 4.19 -5.03 9.81
N ARG A 31 3.43 -5.56 10.78
CA ARG A 31 2.44 -6.63 10.52
C ARG A 31 1.36 -6.19 9.54
N ARG A 32 0.80 -4.99 9.75
CA ARG A 32 -0.20 -4.43 8.83
C ARG A 32 0.35 -4.26 7.42
N MET A 33 1.61 -3.85 7.25
CA MET A 33 2.26 -3.73 5.94
C MET A 33 2.33 -5.05 5.17
N VAL A 34 2.49 -6.18 5.87
CA VAL A 34 2.52 -7.50 5.23
C VAL A 34 1.11 -7.92 4.83
N SER A 35 0.14 -7.79 5.73
CA SER A 35 -1.26 -8.10 5.44
C SER A 35 -1.78 -7.29 4.25
N GLU A 36 -1.51 -5.98 4.21
CA GLU A 36 -1.91 -5.12 3.09
C GLU A 36 -1.31 -5.58 1.75
N LYS A 37 -0.06 -6.07 1.72
CA LYS A 37 0.55 -6.60 0.49
C LYS A 37 -0.11 -7.91 0.07
N ALA A 38 -0.35 -8.82 1.01
CA ALA A 38 -1.02 -10.09 0.73
C ALA A 38 -2.43 -9.88 0.18
N PHE A 39 -3.23 -9.00 0.81
CA PHE A 39 -4.56 -8.66 0.32
C PHE A 39 -4.53 -8.00 -1.06
N ALA A 40 -3.65 -7.00 -1.28
CA ALA A 40 -3.56 -6.33 -2.57
C ALA A 40 -3.10 -7.28 -3.69
N ALA A 41 -2.19 -8.22 -3.39
CA ALA A 41 -1.77 -9.25 -4.33
C ALA A 41 -2.91 -10.22 -4.67
N GLY A 42 -3.68 -10.67 -3.67
CA GLY A 42 -4.86 -11.50 -3.88
C GLY A 42 -5.93 -10.80 -4.73
N GLU A 43 -6.25 -9.55 -4.40
CA GLU A 43 -7.21 -8.74 -5.18
C GLU A 43 -6.72 -8.50 -6.62
N ALA A 44 -5.42 -8.27 -6.83
CA ALA A 44 -4.83 -8.12 -8.15
C ALA A 44 -4.87 -9.44 -8.94
N GLY A 45 -4.52 -10.57 -8.31
CA GLY A 45 -4.56 -11.90 -8.91
C GLY A 45 -5.97 -12.28 -9.37
N LEU A 46 -6.98 -12.05 -8.51
CA LEU A 46 -8.39 -12.27 -8.87
C LEU A 46 -8.82 -11.40 -10.06
N LYS A 47 -8.42 -10.13 -10.08
CA LYS A 47 -8.73 -9.23 -11.21
C LYS A 47 -8.09 -9.70 -12.50
N LEU A 48 -6.84 -10.13 -12.46
CA LEU A 48 -6.15 -10.68 -13.63
C LEU A 48 -6.83 -11.96 -14.12
N ALA A 49 -7.20 -12.87 -13.21
CA ALA A 49 -7.94 -14.08 -13.54
C ALA A 49 -9.31 -13.79 -14.18
N GLN A 50 -9.94 -12.66 -13.83
CA GLN A 50 -11.17 -12.15 -14.44
C GLN A 50 -10.95 -11.38 -15.75
N GLY A 51 -9.72 -11.34 -16.28
CA GLY A 51 -9.40 -10.66 -17.54
C GLY A 51 -9.22 -9.14 -17.41
N ALA A 52 -8.98 -8.61 -16.21
CA ALA A 52 -8.75 -7.17 -16.04
C ALA A 52 -7.44 -6.72 -16.69
N SER A 53 -7.47 -5.53 -17.31
CA SER A 53 -6.26 -4.93 -17.89
C SER A 53 -5.24 -4.52 -16.83
N SER A 54 -3.96 -4.49 -17.22
CA SER A 54 -2.86 -4.00 -16.39
C SER A 54 -3.12 -2.60 -15.85
N HIS A 55 -3.71 -1.71 -16.65
CA HIS A 55 -4.10 -0.37 -16.22
C HIS A 55 -5.13 -0.39 -15.08
N SER A 56 -6.12 -1.29 -15.12
CA SER A 56 -7.11 -1.46 -14.05
C SER A 56 -6.47 -1.93 -12.74
N VAL A 57 -5.50 -2.84 -12.83
CA VAL A 57 -4.71 -3.32 -11.69
C VAL A 57 -3.88 -2.16 -11.08
N VAL A 58 -3.18 -1.38 -11.90
CA VAL A 58 -2.42 -0.21 -11.45
C VAL A 58 -3.33 0.83 -10.78
N LYS A 59 -4.51 1.09 -11.35
CA LYS A 59 -5.53 1.98 -10.75
C LYS A 59 -6.02 1.46 -9.40
N HIS A 60 -6.13 0.14 -9.24
CA HIS A 60 -6.48 -0.47 -7.96
C HIS A 60 -5.37 -0.29 -6.91
N TYR A 61 -4.12 -0.58 -7.25
CA TYR A 61 -2.98 -0.33 -6.36
C TYR A 61 -2.91 1.13 -5.92
N ARG A 62 -3.14 2.08 -6.84
CA ARG A 62 -3.17 3.51 -6.50
C ARG A 62 -4.20 3.86 -5.45
N ARG A 63 -5.41 3.30 -5.53
CA ARG A 63 -6.44 3.50 -4.48
C ARG A 63 -5.96 3.01 -3.12
N LYS A 64 -5.32 1.84 -3.05
CA LYS A 64 -4.77 1.28 -1.81
C LYS A 64 -3.62 2.14 -1.26
N VAL A 65 -2.69 2.58 -2.12
CA VAL A 65 -1.58 3.47 -1.73
C VAL A 65 -2.10 4.81 -1.19
N ARG A 66 -3.10 5.42 -1.84
CA ARG A 66 -3.72 6.66 -1.35
C ARG A 66 -4.37 6.49 0.02
N ALA A 67 -5.09 5.39 0.23
CA ALA A 67 -5.69 5.07 1.53
C ALA A 67 -4.63 4.88 2.62
N ASN A 68 -3.52 4.20 2.29
CA ASN A 68 -2.39 4.03 3.20
C ASN A 68 -1.76 5.36 3.59
N ARG A 69 -1.55 6.25 2.62
CA ARG A 69 -1.03 7.60 2.83
C ARG A 69 -1.90 8.40 3.80
N GLN A 70 -3.21 8.41 3.56
CA GLN A 70 -4.19 9.10 4.41
C GLN A 70 -4.20 8.54 5.83
N ARG A 71 -4.04 7.22 6.00
CA ARG A 71 -3.99 6.58 7.32
C ARG A 71 -2.70 6.89 8.07
N LEU A 72 -1.57 6.93 7.36
CA LEU A 72 -0.26 7.16 7.96
C LEU A 72 -0.01 8.63 8.31
N ALA A 73 -0.71 9.55 7.65
CA ALA A 73 -0.68 10.98 7.96
C ALA A 73 -1.57 11.37 9.16
N LYS A 74 -2.25 10.40 9.80
CA LYS A 74 -3.00 10.56 11.05
C LYS A 74 -2.18 9.98 12.20
#